data_AF-E4X5M5-F1
#
_entry.id   AF-E4X5M5-F1
#
_cell.length_a   1.000
_cell.length_b   1.000
_cell.length_c   1.000
_cell.angle_alpha   90.00
_cell.angle_beta   90.00
_cell.angle_gamma   90.00
#
_symmetry.space_group_name_H-M   'P 1'
#
loop_
_entity.id
_entity.type
_entity.pdbx_description
1 polymer ?
#
loop_
_entity_poly.entity_id
_entity_poly.type
_entity_poly.pdbx_seq_one_letter_code
_entity_poly.pdbx_strand_id
1 'polypeptide(L)'
;MISKRGFLAIPKIGKEKRMKLCLLEILCFCPFFVFFYVKSASQTSIRKEIFYDFATQSPLKNMIASEKQSFISDINDLRSSLDKLTNKIDRLMEIEKDEEWNYYEDTYISGCTKIKCENILTLSEAKTKCKLSDDCIGITKEKENYQLRAGPGAFSSNIGEKSWMLKLEKCNDELEGEDRINIGYLEHSYEELKGQRFRRPDGKCVFGGKFTHINKLLDFNPQLQFSTLSSPTSCFFKNSSDSIIFGIKSMPESLSFRDAIRDTWLNYELWNDFNFQIKVVFIIGQDGKTNLTDEMKINDDLLVLDFEESHYNLPYKDMAFLRFINDKCSNVDFVFKGDDDILLIPQNLIKEISRVKSSDSIEAIGCKKEPEEVARNPKNKYFIPNQMYREQKWQAYFSGAGYLTTGNFSKELAKMADQTKAVPLDDCWIGILINKMNKRCKFLII
;
A
#
# COMPACT_ATOMS: atom_id res chain seq x y z
N MET A 1 -9.46 -19.48 -42.61
CA MET A 1 -8.08 -19.64 -43.12
C MET A 1 -7.50 -18.25 -43.37
N ILE A 2 -6.46 -17.88 -42.60
CA ILE A 2 -5.25 -17.12 -42.99
C ILE A 2 -5.48 -15.85 -43.84
N SER A 3 -5.29 -14.62 -43.34
CA SER A 3 -4.02 -13.84 -43.41
C SER A 3 -4.45 -12.37 -43.28
N LYS A 4 -3.87 -11.50 -42.43
CA LYS A 4 -2.56 -10.88 -42.61
C LYS A 4 -2.00 -10.45 -41.25
N ARG A 5 -0.96 -11.16 -40.81
CA ARG A 5 -0.02 -10.71 -39.77
C ARG A 5 1.05 -9.87 -40.46
N GLY A 6 1.18 -8.60 -40.07
CA GLY A 6 2.38 -7.81 -40.33
C GLY A 6 3.41 -8.11 -39.26
N PHE A 7 4.36 -8.99 -39.57
CA PHE A 7 5.61 -9.11 -38.81
C PHE A 7 6.56 -8.00 -39.30
N LEU A 8 6.96 -7.11 -38.39
CA LEU A 8 8.16 -6.29 -38.57
C LEU A 8 9.29 -6.98 -37.79
N ALA A 9 10.19 -7.58 -38.56
CA ALA A 9 11.47 -8.06 -38.07
C ALA A 9 12.39 -6.85 -37.81
N ILE A 10 12.97 -6.76 -36.61
CA ILE A 10 14.04 -5.82 -36.28
C ILE A 10 15.38 -6.58 -36.36
N PRO A 11 16.44 -6.01 -36.99
CA PRO A 11 17.69 -6.72 -37.21
C PRO A 11 18.47 -6.95 -35.92
N LYS A 12 19.27 -8.04 -35.92
CA LYS A 12 20.26 -8.37 -34.89
C LYS A 12 21.17 -7.18 -34.60
N ILE A 13 21.09 -6.63 -33.40
CA ILE A 13 22.11 -5.75 -32.82
C ILE A 13 22.85 -6.53 -31.73
N GLY A 14 24.17 -6.37 -31.72
CA GLY A 14 25.16 -7.19 -31.02
C GLY A 14 25.02 -7.23 -29.50
N LYS A 15 25.60 -8.31 -28.95
CA LYS A 15 25.65 -8.65 -27.53
C LYS A 15 26.34 -7.56 -26.70
N GLU A 16 25.59 -6.79 -25.92
CA GLU A 16 25.92 -6.35 -24.56
C GLU A 16 24.73 -5.57 -23.95
N LYS A 17 24.45 -5.79 -22.66
CA LYS A 17 23.26 -5.38 -21.87
C LYS A 17 21.99 -6.23 -22.08
N ARG A 18 21.96 -7.38 -21.39
CA ARG A 18 20.70 -8.07 -21.04
C ARG A 18 19.97 -7.26 -19.95
N MET A 19 18.99 -6.43 -20.31
CA MET A 19 17.85 -6.18 -19.42
C MET A 19 16.93 -7.39 -19.51
N LYS A 20 16.70 -8.08 -18.39
CA LYS A 20 15.71 -9.16 -18.30
C LYS A 20 14.32 -8.54 -18.46
N LEU A 21 13.64 -8.86 -19.57
CA LEU A 21 12.20 -8.65 -19.71
C LEU A 21 11.48 -9.45 -18.62
N CYS A 22 10.64 -8.79 -17.81
CA CYS A 22 9.67 -9.45 -16.96
C CYS A 22 8.51 -9.97 -17.81
N LEU A 23 8.16 -11.25 -17.63
CA LEU A 23 6.96 -11.85 -18.21
C LEU A 23 5.71 -11.19 -17.62
N LEU A 24 4.80 -10.80 -18.51
CA LEU A 24 3.48 -10.22 -18.25
C LEU A 24 2.44 -11.34 -18.22
N GLU A 25 1.71 -11.50 -17.12
CA GLU A 25 0.46 -12.27 -17.08
C GLU A 25 -0.71 -11.30 -16.90
N ILE A 26 -1.64 -11.33 -17.85
CA ILE A 26 -2.84 -10.50 -17.90
C ILE A 26 -3.95 -11.23 -17.15
N LEU A 27 -4.41 -10.67 -16.02
CA LEU A 27 -5.61 -11.13 -15.33
C LEU A 27 -6.69 -10.04 -15.43
N CYS A 28 -7.73 -10.37 -16.20
CA CYS A 28 -8.96 -9.60 -16.48
C CYS A 28 -8.87 -8.40 -17.44
N PHE A 29 -9.69 -8.45 -18.49
CA PHE A 29 -9.96 -7.36 -19.43
C PHE A 29 -11.02 -6.41 -18.85
N CYS A 30 -10.60 -5.21 -18.46
CA CYS A 30 -11.45 -4.03 -18.52
C CYS A 30 -10.98 -3.24 -19.75
N PRO A 31 -11.81 -2.91 -20.76
CA PRO A 31 -11.35 -2.27 -21.99
C PRO A 31 -10.81 -0.83 -21.81
N PHE A 32 -10.70 -0.36 -20.56
CA PHE A 32 -10.36 1.01 -20.17
C PHE A 32 -9.05 1.15 -19.40
N PHE A 33 -8.58 0.07 -18.74
CA PHE A 33 -7.44 0.10 -17.83
C PHE A 33 -6.51 -1.07 -18.11
N VAL A 34 -5.21 -0.80 -18.17
CA VAL A 34 -4.20 -1.86 -18.21
C VAL A 34 -3.62 -1.97 -16.80
N PHE A 35 -3.90 -3.08 -16.13
CA PHE A 35 -3.34 -3.36 -14.81
C PHE A 35 -1.88 -3.81 -14.95
N PHE A 36 -0.96 -3.10 -14.31
CA PHE A 36 0.45 -3.50 -14.23
C PHE A 36 0.85 -3.63 -12.77
N TYR A 37 1.35 -4.81 -12.38
CA TYR A 37 2.02 -4.99 -11.10
C TYR A 37 3.49 -4.57 -11.25
N VAL A 38 3.83 -3.33 -10.87
CA VAL A 38 5.22 -2.87 -10.88
C VAL A 38 5.92 -3.39 -9.62
N LYS A 39 6.71 -4.46 -9.77
CA LYS A 39 7.61 -4.93 -8.71
C LYS A 39 8.83 -4.01 -8.70
N SER A 40 8.94 -3.12 -7.73
CA SER A 40 10.09 -2.23 -7.59
C SER A 40 11.38 -3.05 -7.43
N ALA A 41 12.34 -2.81 -8.31
CA ALA A 41 13.72 -3.19 -8.12
C ALA A 41 14.41 -2.00 -7.44
N SER A 42 15.01 -2.23 -6.27
CA SER A 42 15.78 -1.25 -5.50
C SER A 42 16.77 -0.49 -6.39
N GLN A 43 16.59 0.83 -6.52
CA GLN A 43 17.57 1.71 -7.16
C GLN A 43 18.60 2.19 -6.12
N THR A 44 19.79 1.61 -6.18
CA THR A 44 21.04 2.34 -5.87
C THR A 44 21.78 2.61 -7.17
N SER A 45 21.51 3.75 -7.78
CA SER A 45 22.48 4.45 -8.65
C SER A 45 22.05 5.90 -8.83
N ILE A 46 22.35 6.65 -7.78
CA ILE A 46 22.34 8.11 -7.76
C ILE A 46 23.60 8.62 -8.47
N ARG A 47 23.38 9.55 -9.40
CA ARG A 47 24.24 10.70 -9.77
C ARG A 47 25.74 10.44 -9.90
N LYS A 48 26.21 10.36 -11.14
CA LYS A 48 27.64 10.56 -11.46
C LYS A 48 27.91 11.22 -12.82
N GLU A 49 26.99 12.03 -13.35
CA GLU A 49 27.17 12.66 -14.68
C GLU A 49 27.42 14.17 -14.68
N ILE A 50 27.53 14.83 -13.53
CA ILE A 50 27.85 16.27 -13.52
C ILE A 50 28.85 16.55 -12.41
N PHE A 51 30.14 16.31 -12.67
CA PHE A 51 31.24 17.07 -12.06
C PHE A 51 32.49 16.93 -12.92
N TYR A 52 32.69 17.96 -13.75
CA TYR A 52 33.96 18.51 -14.21
C TYR A 52 35.00 17.58 -14.83
N ASP A 53 35.02 17.68 -16.15
CA ASP A 53 36.19 17.57 -17.00
C ASP A 53 37.30 18.54 -16.51
N PHE A 54 38.36 17.98 -15.92
CA PHE A 54 39.70 18.54 -15.90
C PHE A 54 40.71 17.39 -15.76
N ALA A 55 41.16 16.91 -16.90
CA ALA A 55 42.33 16.06 -16.99
C ALA A 55 43.60 16.93 -16.89
N THR A 56 44.43 16.71 -15.87
CA THR A 56 45.90 16.75 -16.01
C THR A 56 46.55 15.72 -15.08
N GLN A 57 47.61 15.10 -15.59
CA GLN A 57 48.31 13.94 -15.04
C GLN A 57 49.02 14.26 -13.72
N SER A 58 48.93 13.36 -12.73
CA SER A 58 49.80 13.40 -11.53
C SER A 58 49.97 11.99 -10.92
N PRO A 59 51.20 11.59 -10.53
CA PRO A 59 51.50 10.35 -9.78
C PRO A 59 50.68 10.18 -8.49
N LEU A 60 50.15 11.28 -7.95
CA LEU A 60 49.37 11.32 -6.71
C LEU A 60 48.05 10.53 -6.81
N LYS A 61 47.44 10.44 -8.01
CA LYS A 61 46.15 9.73 -8.21
C LYS A 61 46.30 8.21 -8.03
N ASN A 62 47.45 7.67 -8.42
CA ASN A 62 47.75 6.23 -8.30
C ASN A 62 48.10 5.87 -6.85
N MET A 63 48.82 6.72 -6.12
CA MET A 63 49.05 6.55 -4.67
C MET A 63 47.74 6.62 -3.87
N ILE A 64 46.89 7.62 -4.13
CA ILE A 64 45.59 7.75 -3.47
C ILE A 64 44.69 6.55 -3.83
N ALA A 65 44.75 6.04 -5.07
CA ALA A 65 44.00 4.85 -5.46
C ALA A 65 44.51 3.59 -4.76
N SER A 66 45.82 3.41 -4.61
CA SER A 66 46.40 2.24 -3.92
C SER A 66 46.16 2.29 -2.41
N GLU A 67 46.31 3.45 -1.76
CA GLU A 67 45.97 3.63 -0.34
C GLU A 67 44.48 3.44 -0.11
N LYS A 68 43.62 3.94 -1.01
CA LYS A 68 42.16 3.70 -0.93
C LYS A 68 41.82 2.23 -1.09
N GLN A 69 42.52 1.49 -1.95
CA GLN A 69 42.35 0.03 -2.07
C GLN A 69 42.82 -0.71 -0.82
N SER A 70 43.97 -0.34 -0.25
CA SER A 70 44.46 -0.89 1.02
C SER A 70 43.45 -0.65 2.15
N PHE A 71 42.96 0.59 2.28
CA PHE A 71 41.98 0.96 3.30
C PHE A 71 40.63 0.24 3.12
N ILE A 72 40.20 0.02 1.86
CA ILE A 72 39.01 -0.79 1.57
C ILE A 72 39.25 -2.26 1.96
N SER A 73 40.46 -2.80 1.74
CA SER A 73 40.82 -4.16 2.17
C SER A 73 40.76 -4.28 3.69
N ASP A 74 41.35 -3.34 4.42
CA ASP A 74 41.36 -3.32 5.88
C ASP A 74 39.93 -3.21 6.46
N ILE A 75 39.07 -2.39 5.84
CA ILE A 75 37.64 -2.31 6.20
C ILE A 75 36.93 -3.65 5.97
N ASN A 76 37.22 -4.34 4.87
CA ASN A 76 36.60 -5.62 4.57
C ASN A 76 37.07 -6.72 5.55
N ASP A 77 38.33 -6.70 5.96
CA ASP A 77 38.86 -7.64 6.97
C ASP A 77 38.28 -7.37 8.36
N LEU A 78 38.10 -6.10 8.73
CA LEU A 78 37.41 -5.71 9.95
C LEU A 78 35.94 -6.14 9.92
N ARG A 79 35.23 -5.97 8.79
CA ARG A 79 33.87 -6.47 8.60
C ARG A 79 33.80 -7.99 8.74
N SER A 80 34.71 -8.73 8.09
CA SER A 80 34.78 -10.19 8.22
C SER A 80 35.01 -10.63 9.66
N SER A 81 35.85 -9.89 10.39
CA SER A 81 36.12 -10.15 11.81
C SER A 81 34.91 -9.85 12.69
N LEU A 82 34.19 -8.75 12.41
CA LEU A 82 32.94 -8.40 13.08
C LEU A 82 31.86 -9.45 12.82
N ASP A 83 31.71 -9.91 11.59
CA ASP A 83 30.75 -10.98 11.23
C ASP A 83 31.05 -12.28 11.97
N LYS A 84 32.33 -12.66 12.09
CA LYS A 84 32.74 -13.83 12.90
C LYS A 84 32.41 -13.66 14.38
N LEU A 85 32.61 -12.47 14.94
CA LEU A 85 32.31 -12.18 16.34
C LEU A 85 30.78 -12.21 16.59
N THR A 86 30.01 -11.60 15.70
CA THR A 86 28.55 -11.60 15.70
C THR A 86 28.00 -13.02 15.63
N ASN A 87 28.53 -13.86 14.73
CA ASN A 87 28.15 -15.27 14.63
C ASN A 87 28.45 -16.06 15.91
N LYS A 88 29.54 -15.73 16.60
CA LYS A 88 29.91 -16.37 17.87
C LYS A 88 28.98 -15.94 19.00
N ILE A 89 28.60 -14.66 19.05
CA ILE A 89 27.61 -14.13 19.99
C ILE A 89 26.25 -14.76 19.74
N ASP A 90 25.82 -14.85 18.47
CA ASP A 90 24.55 -15.47 18.11
C ASP A 90 24.50 -16.94 18.53
N ARG A 91 25.57 -17.73 18.32
CA ARG A 91 25.63 -19.12 18.82
C ARG A 91 25.51 -19.23 20.34
N LEU A 92 26.04 -18.26 21.07
CA LEU A 92 25.88 -18.21 22.54
C LEU A 92 24.44 -17.84 22.92
N MET A 93 23.82 -16.91 22.20
CA MET A 93 22.42 -16.52 22.40
C MET A 93 21.40 -17.56 21.92
N GLU A 94 21.76 -18.45 20.98
CA GLU A 94 20.92 -19.59 20.58
C GLU A 94 20.71 -20.59 21.74
N ILE A 95 21.68 -20.68 22.65
CA ILE A 95 21.72 -21.64 23.78
C ILE A 95 21.18 -21.01 25.07
N GLU A 96 21.18 -19.67 25.15
CA GLU A 96 20.71 -18.96 26.32
C GLU A 96 19.19 -19.08 26.47
N LYS A 97 18.73 -19.36 27.70
CA LYS A 97 17.30 -19.41 28.02
C LYS A 97 16.72 -18.00 27.84
N ASP A 98 16.04 -17.81 26.73
CA ASP A 98 15.24 -16.61 26.49
C ASP A 98 13.84 -16.80 27.11
N GLU A 99 13.52 -15.97 28.10
CA GLU A 99 12.24 -16.07 28.82
C GLU A 99 11.03 -15.82 27.91
N GLU A 100 11.20 -15.14 26.78
CA GLU A 100 10.12 -14.78 25.84
C GLU A 100 10.02 -15.69 24.60
N TRP A 101 10.99 -16.57 24.37
CA TRP A 101 11.04 -17.43 23.19
C TRP A 101 11.11 -18.92 23.55
N ASN A 102 10.41 -19.74 22.79
CA ASN A 102 10.57 -21.19 22.79
C ASN A 102 11.47 -21.58 21.62
N TYR A 103 12.61 -22.19 21.94
CA TYR A 103 13.54 -22.73 20.97
C TYR A 103 13.15 -24.17 20.58
N TYR A 104 13.20 -24.46 19.28
CA TYR A 104 12.93 -25.77 18.72
C TYR A 104 14.02 -26.14 17.71
N GLU A 105 14.70 -27.26 17.97
CA GLU A 105 15.61 -27.90 17.00
C GLU A 105 14.82 -28.68 15.96
N ASP A 106 15.41 -28.87 14.77
CA ASP A 106 14.85 -29.63 13.65
C ASP A 106 13.40 -29.24 13.30
N THR A 107 13.11 -27.93 13.30
CA THR A 107 11.79 -27.39 12.99
C THR A 107 11.82 -26.12 12.16
N TYR A 108 10.74 -25.91 11.41
CA TYR A 108 10.45 -24.68 10.69
C TYR A 108 9.04 -24.18 11.02
N ILE A 109 8.87 -22.86 11.03
CA ILE A 109 7.56 -22.23 11.08
C ILE A 109 7.14 -21.88 9.65
N SER A 110 5.91 -22.26 9.27
CA SER A 110 5.40 -22.00 7.91
C SER A 110 5.00 -20.53 7.72
N GLY A 111 4.83 -20.10 6.46
CA GLY A 111 4.32 -18.76 6.13
C GLY A 111 5.29 -17.61 6.41
N CYS A 112 5.50 -16.74 5.41
CA CYS A 112 6.26 -15.50 5.60
C CYS A 112 5.36 -14.43 6.23
N THR A 113 5.97 -13.50 6.97
CA THR A 113 5.31 -12.23 7.33
C THR A 113 5.03 -11.38 6.09
N LYS A 114 4.20 -10.33 6.21
CA LYS A 114 3.86 -9.35 5.16
C LYS A 114 5.09 -8.69 4.54
N ILE A 115 6.18 -8.58 5.30
CA ILE A 115 7.50 -8.11 4.87
C ILE A 115 8.21 -9.12 3.92
N LYS A 116 7.58 -10.27 3.62
CA LYS A 116 8.16 -11.45 2.96
C LYS A 116 9.25 -12.09 3.84
N CYS A 117 9.71 -13.27 3.43
CA CYS A 117 10.81 -13.97 4.11
C CYS A 117 12.14 -13.31 3.77
N GLU A 118 12.32 -12.08 4.25
CA GLU A 118 13.61 -11.39 4.18
C GLU A 118 14.66 -12.17 4.96
N ASN A 119 15.85 -12.25 4.37
CA ASN A 119 17.00 -12.86 5.03
C ASN A 119 17.60 -11.86 5.99
N ILE A 120 17.48 -12.13 7.27
CA ILE A 120 18.08 -11.35 8.35
C ILE A 120 19.35 -12.06 8.80
N LEU A 121 20.42 -11.31 9.03
CA LEU A 121 21.74 -11.86 9.30
C LEU A 121 21.89 -12.34 10.75
N THR A 122 21.21 -11.70 11.71
CA THR A 122 21.41 -11.97 13.14
C THR A 122 20.10 -12.35 13.84
N LEU A 123 20.22 -13.20 14.86
CA LEU A 123 19.06 -13.60 15.66
C LEU A 123 18.48 -12.41 16.43
N SER A 124 19.34 -11.52 16.94
CA SER A 124 18.92 -10.33 17.70
C SER A 124 18.05 -9.38 16.88
N GLU A 125 18.49 -9.10 15.64
CA GLU A 125 17.74 -8.27 14.72
C GLU A 125 16.42 -8.95 14.34
N ALA A 126 16.43 -10.26 14.08
CA ALA A 126 15.23 -11.02 13.75
C ALA A 126 14.21 -10.99 14.90
N LYS A 127 14.65 -11.18 16.16
CA LYS A 127 13.80 -11.07 17.36
C LYS A 127 13.19 -9.68 17.48
N THR A 128 13.99 -8.63 17.31
CA THR A 128 13.52 -7.23 17.37
C THR A 128 12.50 -6.94 16.27
N LYS A 129 12.79 -7.31 15.02
CA LYS A 129 11.87 -7.13 13.90
C LYS A 129 10.58 -7.92 14.06
N CYS A 130 10.67 -9.16 14.56
CA CYS A 130 9.48 -9.98 14.81
C CYS A 130 8.57 -9.36 15.88
N LYS A 131 9.16 -8.83 16.96
CA LYS A 131 8.40 -8.09 17.99
C LYS A 131 7.73 -6.83 17.47
N LEU A 132 8.24 -6.22 16.39
CA LEU A 132 7.65 -5.04 15.75
C LEU A 132 6.68 -5.38 14.62
N SER A 133 6.65 -6.62 14.14
CA SER A 133 5.80 -7.08 13.04
C SER A 133 4.50 -7.65 13.59
N ASP A 134 3.37 -7.12 13.14
CA ASP A 134 2.03 -7.48 13.66
C ASP A 134 1.60 -8.92 13.35
N ASP A 135 2.26 -9.56 12.40
CA ASP A 135 1.95 -10.91 11.92
C ASP A 135 3.06 -11.92 12.18
N CYS A 136 4.18 -11.50 12.77
CA CYS A 136 5.24 -12.40 13.15
C CYS A 136 4.89 -13.17 14.43
N ILE A 137 4.97 -14.49 14.36
CA ILE A 137 4.75 -15.37 15.53
C ILE A 137 5.98 -16.23 15.85
N GLY A 138 6.97 -16.23 14.97
CA GLY A 138 8.27 -16.78 15.26
C GLY A 138 9.28 -16.56 14.15
N ILE A 139 10.46 -17.13 14.31
CA ILE A 139 11.60 -17.00 13.41
C ILE A 139 12.08 -18.40 13.05
N THR A 140 12.32 -18.66 11.76
CA THR A 140 13.07 -19.85 11.33
C THR A 140 14.45 -19.43 10.84
N LYS A 141 15.50 -20.11 11.31
CA LYS A 141 16.82 -20.06 10.68
C LYS A 141 16.90 -21.11 9.58
N GLU A 142 17.06 -20.61 8.36
CA GLU A 142 17.28 -21.43 7.17
C GLU A 142 18.70 -21.14 6.66
N LYS A 143 19.59 -22.14 6.72
CA LYS A 143 21.02 -21.99 6.43
C LYS A 143 21.66 -20.95 7.38
N GLU A 144 22.23 -19.88 6.84
CA GLU A 144 22.91 -18.81 7.59
C GLU A 144 22.01 -17.59 7.86
N ASN A 145 20.73 -17.62 7.47
CA ASN A 145 19.84 -16.48 7.61
C ASN A 145 18.61 -16.80 8.47
N TYR A 146 18.12 -15.78 9.15
CA TYR A 146 16.88 -15.81 9.93
C TYR A 146 15.75 -15.19 9.11
N GLN A 147 14.57 -15.82 9.14
CA GLN A 147 13.38 -15.34 8.44
C GLN A 147 12.23 -15.22 9.44
N LEU A 148 11.49 -14.11 9.39
CA LEU A 148 10.26 -13.93 10.18
C LEU A 148 9.15 -14.80 9.60
N ARG A 149 8.39 -15.44 10.47
CA ARG A 149 7.36 -16.41 10.11
C ARG A 149 6.04 -16.10 10.80
N ALA A 150 4.96 -16.36 10.08
CA ALA A 150 3.58 -16.04 10.48
C ALA A 150 2.71 -17.30 10.70
N GLY A 151 3.26 -18.49 10.46
CA GLY A 151 2.52 -19.76 10.50
C GLY A 151 2.33 -20.27 11.91
N PRO A 152 1.19 -20.91 12.20
CA PRO A 152 0.60 -21.07 13.54
C PRO A 152 1.39 -21.96 14.51
N GLY A 153 2.52 -22.53 14.09
CA GLY A 153 3.28 -23.50 14.86
C GLY A 153 4.60 -23.86 14.20
N ALA A 154 5.45 -24.53 14.98
CA ALA A 154 6.67 -25.16 14.51
C ALA A 154 6.35 -26.56 13.97
N PHE A 155 6.81 -26.86 12.76
CA PHE A 155 6.65 -28.13 12.05
C PHE A 155 8.02 -28.81 11.91
N SER A 156 8.05 -30.14 11.83
CA SER A 156 9.30 -30.90 11.67
C SER A 156 10.03 -30.51 10.38
N SER A 157 11.32 -30.19 10.48
CA SER A 157 12.21 -29.92 9.36
C SER A 157 13.03 -31.15 9.02
N ASN A 158 13.11 -31.49 7.73
CA ASN A 158 13.96 -32.58 7.23
C ASN A 158 15.38 -32.13 6.87
N ILE A 159 15.68 -30.83 7.04
CA ILE A 159 16.95 -30.20 6.64
C ILE A 159 17.68 -29.56 7.82
N GLY A 160 17.22 -29.80 9.06
CA GLY A 160 17.85 -29.33 10.28
C GLY A 160 17.65 -27.84 10.57
N GLU A 161 16.52 -27.25 10.12
CA GLU A 161 16.18 -25.87 10.48
C GLU A 161 15.98 -25.72 11.99
N LYS A 162 16.23 -24.51 12.48
CA LYS A 162 16.03 -24.13 13.88
C LYS A 162 14.97 -23.05 13.96
N SER A 163 14.04 -23.16 14.90
CA SER A 163 12.97 -22.18 15.06
C SER A 163 12.91 -21.60 16.47
N TRP A 164 12.54 -20.32 16.54
CA TRP A 164 12.19 -19.63 17.78
C TRP A 164 10.75 -19.16 17.66
N MET A 165 9.86 -19.72 18.45
CA MET A 165 8.48 -19.24 18.56
C MET A 165 8.37 -18.26 19.71
N LEU A 166 7.58 -17.20 19.55
CA LEU A 166 7.21 -16.36 20.69
C LEU A 166 6.44 -17.22 21.72
N LYS A 167 6.78 -17.06 23.00
CA LYS A 167 5.93 -17.57 24.09
C LYS A 167 4.71 -16.67 24.16
N LEU A 168 3.61 -17.23 23.68
CA LEU A 168 2.35 -16.55 23.52
C LEU A 168 1.40 -17.01 24.62
N GLU A 169 1.03 -16.12 25.53
CA GLU A 169 0.01 -16.42 26.55
C GLU A 169 -1.39 -16.32 25.94
N LYS A 170 -2.36 -17.05 26.52
CA LYS A 170 -3.76 -16.91 26.12
C LYS A 170 -4.30 -15.55 26.54
N CYS A 171 -5.07 -14.93 25.66
CA CYS A 171 -5.76 -13.68 25.94
C CYS A 171 -7.06 -13.92 26.70
N ASN A 172 -7.25 -13.19 27.79
CA ASN A 172 -8.49 -13.16 28.55
C ASN A 172 -9.16 -11.77 28.52
N ASP A 173 -8.71 -10.87 27.65
CA ASP A 173 -9.16 -9.49 27.63
C ASP A 173 -10.48 -9.35 26.86
N GLU A 174 -11.52 -8.94 27.57
CA GLU A 174 -12.76 -8.41 27.01
C GLU A 174 -12.54 -6.92 26.70
N LEU A 175 -12.52 -6.55 25.42
CA LEU A 175 -12.59 -5.14 25.03
C LEU A 175 -14.06 -4.73 24.98
N GLU A 176 -14.50 -4.01 26.01
CA GLU A 176 -15.80 -3.34 26.04
C GLU A 176 -15.65 -1.88 25.57
N GLY A 177 -16.41 -1.51 24.54
CA GLY A 177 -16.57 -0.12 24.09
C GLY A 177 -17.73 -0.03 23.13
N GLU A 178 -18.63 0.93 23.33
CA GLU A 178 -19.90 1.05 22.57
C GLU A 178 -19.69 1.32 21.07
N ASP A 179 -18.54 1.88 20.67
CA ASP A 179 -18.21 2.22 19.27
C ASP A 179 -17.10 1.37 18.63
N ARG A 180 -16.56 0.39 19.36
CA ARG A 180 -15.54 -0.55 18.85
C ARG A 180 -16.15 -1.94 18.71
N ILE A 181 -15.53 -2.78 17.86
CA ILE A 181 -15.95 -4.17 17.78
C ILE A 181 -15.72 -4.83 19.15
N ASN A 182 -16.77 -5.45 19.68
CA ASN A 182 -16.65 -6.23 20.91
C ASN A 182 -15.98 -7.55 20.55
N ILE A 183 -14.81 -7.82 21.14
CA ILE A 183 -14.06 -9.03 20.80
C ILE A 183 -14.79 -10.29 21.28
N GLY A 184 -15.43 -10.24 22.45
CA GLY A 184 -16.26 -11.35 22.95
C GLY A 184 -17.39 -11.68 21.98
N TYR A 185 -18.03 -10.67 21.39
CA TYR A 185 -19.01 -10.87 20.31
C TYR A 185 -18.39 -11.55 19.09
N LEU A 186 -17.20 -11.14 18.65
CA LEU A 186 -16.53 -11.79 17.52
C LEU A 186 -16.21 -13.25 17.80
N GLU A 187 -15.58 -13.55 18.94
CA GLU A 187 -15.22 -14.92 19.30
C GLU A 187 -16.45 -15.79 19.56
N HIS A 188 -17.56 -15.21 20.02
CA HIS A 188 -18.83 -15.91 20.15
C HIS A 188 -19.51 -16.17 18.80
N SER A 189 -19.54 -15.16 17.92
CA SER A 189 -20.29 -15.20 16.66
C SER A 189 -19.55 -15.91 15.52
N TYR A 190 -18.22 -16.04 15.64
CA TYR A 190 -17.36 -16.64 14.63
C TYR A 190 -16.48 -17.70 15.29
N GLU A 191 -16.89 -18.97 15.19
CA GLU A 191 -16.24 -20.12 15.81
C GLU A 191 -14.73 -20.19 15.47
N GLU A 192 -14.36 -19.83 14.23
CA GLU A 192 -12.98 -19.88 13.78
C GLU A 192 -12.05 -18.87 14.47
N LEU A 193 -12.60 -17.87 15.17
CA LEU A 193 -11.83 -16.88 15.94
C LEU A 193 -11.51 -17.33 17.36
N LYS A 194 -12.22 -18.35 17.89
CA LYS A 194 -12.01 -18.81 19.26
C LYS A 194 -10.60 -19.32 19.46
N GLY A 195 -9.94 -18.78 20.50
CA GLY A 195 -8.58 -19.15 20.87
C GLY A 195 -7.51 -18.79 19.84
N GLN A 196 -7.82 -17.91 18.88
CA GLN A 196 -6.87 -17.44 17.87
C GLN A 196 -6.11 -16.18 18.30
N ARG A 197 -6.42 -15.65 19.49
CA ARG A 197 -5.73 -14.51 20.09
C ARG A 197 -4.62 -14.96 21.02
N PHE A 198 -3.54 -14.20 21.00
CA PHE A 198 -2.42 -14.38 21.91
C PHE A 198 -1.90 -13.05 22.44
N ARG A 199 -1.36 -13.10 23.65
CA ARG A 199 -0.72 -11.96 24.30
C ARG A 199 0.73 -11.89 23.84
N ARG A 200 1.10 -10.75 23.27
CA ARG A 200 2.47 -10.41 22.87
C ARG A 200 3.29 -9.95 24.08
N PRO A 201 4.63 -9.92 23.98
CA PRO A 201 5.51 -9.43 25.05
C PRO A 201 5.26 -7.97 25.47
N ASP A 202 4.66 -7.15 24.60
CA ASP A 202 4.25 -5.77 24.92
C ASP A 202 2.93 -5.70 25.74
N GLY A 203 2.38 -6.86 26.11
CA GLY A 203 1.12 -7.00 26.84
C GLY A 203 -0.12 -6.96 25.96
N LYS A 204 -0.01 -6.69 24.66
CA LYS A 204 -1.17 -6.57 23.77
C LYS A 204 -1.69 -7.91 23.30
N CYS A 205 -3.00 -8.05 23.29
CA CYS A 205 -3.70 -9.24 22.82
C CYS A 205 -4.14 -9.11 21.36
N VAL A 206 -3.57 -9.93 20.48
CA VAL A 206 -3.76 -9.82 19.02
C VAL A 206 -4.15 -11.16 18.37
N PHE A 207 -4.86 -11.10 17.25
CA PHE A 207 -5.13 -12.24 16.37
C PHE A 207 -3.89 -12.65 15.57
N GLY A 208 -3.65 -13.96 15.50
CA GLY A 208 -2.52 -14.58 14.81
C GLY A 208 -2.72 -15.05 13.38
N GLY A 209 -1.61 -15.29 12.67
CA GLY A 209 -1.57 -15.94 11.37
C GLY A 209 -2.54 -15.33 10.34
N LYS A 210 -3.45 -16.14 9.81
CA LYS A 210 -4.43 -15.70 8.79
C LYS A 210 -5.44 -14.66 9.27
N PHE A 211 -5.57 -14.47 10.59
CA PHE A 211 -6.50 -13.53 11.22
C PHE A 211 -5.84 -12.20 11.60
N THR A 212 -4.54 -12.01 11.33
CA THR A 212 -3.79 -10.79 11.68
C THR A 212 -4.37 -9.52 11.10
N HIS A 213 -5.06 -9.59 9.96
CA HIS A 213 -5.75 -8.44 9.38
C HIS A 213 -6.84 -7.89 10.31
N ILE A 214 -7.48 -8.74 11.12
CA ILE A 214 -8.55 -8.33 12.05
C ILE A 214 -8.01 -7.35 13.11
N ASN A 215 -6.74 -7.42 13.48
CA ASN A 215 -6.16 -6.46 14.43
C ASN A 215 -6.33 -5.01 13.96
N LYS A 216 -6.07 -4.75 12.66
CA LYS A 216 -6.28 -3.43 12.06
C LYS A 216 -7.78 -3.08 11.91
N LEU A 217 -8.66 -4.08 11.84
CA LEU A 217 -10.11 -3.87 11.82
C LEU A 217 -10.63 -3.46 13.20
N LEU A 218 -10.07 -4.03 14.28
CA LEU A 218 -10.40 -3.67 15.65
C LEU A 218 -10.03 -2.23 16.00
N ASP A 219 -8.98 -1.70 15.35
CA ASP A 219 -8.55 -0.31 15.50
C ASP A 219 -9.44 0.69 14.73
N PHE A 220 -10.31 0.21 13.83
CA PHE A 220 -11.19 1.09 13.06
C PHE A 220 -12.24 1.73 13.95
N ASN A 221 -12.26 3.07 13.96
CA ASN A 221 -13.27 3.87 14.65
C ASN A 221 -14.17 4.55 13.62
N PRO A 222 -15.45 4.15 13.43
CA PRO A 222 -16.37 4.73 12.43
C PRO A 222 -16.59 6.25 12.50
N GLN A 223 -16.19 6.88 13.60
CA GLN A 223 -16.30 8.31 13.86
C GLN A 223 -14.93 8.96 14.13
N LEU A 224 -13.86 8.39 13.56
CA LEU A 224 -12.52 8.91 13.70
C LEU A 224 -12.47 10.40 13.35
N GLN A 225 -12.04 11.20 14.32
CA GLN A 225 -11.66 12.58 14.08
C GLN A 225 -10.15 12.60 13.82
N PHE A 226 -9.76 13.12 12.67
CA PHE A 226 -8.37 13.27 12.28
C PHE A 226 -8.13 14.69 11.77
N SER A 227 -6.90 15.16 11.92
CA SER A 227 -6.46 16.44 11.40
C SER A 227 -5.75 16.27 10.04
N THR A 228 -5.61 17.37 9.30
CA THR A 228 -4.82 17.40 8.07
C THR A 228 -3.48 18.05 8.39
N LEU A 229 -2.39 17.30 8.26
CA LEU A 229 -1.03 17.77 8.54
C LEU A 229 -0.48 18.66 7.44
N SER A 230 -0.84 18.34 6.19
CA SER A 230 -0.50 19.13 5.01
C SER A 230 -1.61 19.03 3.99
N SER A 231 -1.86 20.12 3.29
CA SER A 231 -2.91 20.18 2.27
C SER A 231 -2.43 21.05 1.12
N PRO A 232 -2.65 20.63 -0.14
CA PRO A 232 -2.30 21.44 -1.30
C PRO A 232 -2.98 22.81 -1.32
N THR A 233 -2.47 23.74 -2.11
CA THR A 233 -3.12 25.03 -2.33
C THR A 233 -4.51 24.89 -2.97
N SER A 234 -5.34 25.92 -2.87
CA SER A 234 -6.66 25.95 -3.51
C SER A 234 -6.57 25.87 -5.03
N CYS A 235 -7.60 25.30 -5.67
CA CYS A 235 -7.65 25.24 -7.13
C CYS A 235 -7.97 26.61 -7.73
N PHE A 236 -7.18 27.02 -8.73
CA PHE A 236 -7.44 28.19 -9.56
C PHE A 236 -7.45 27.76 -11.02
N PHE A 237 -8.64 27.48 -11.53
CA PHE A 237 -8.83 27.12 -12.94
C PHE A 237 -9.31 28.32 -13.75
N LYS A 238 -8.75 28.50 -14.94
CA LYS A 238 -9.22 29.51 -15.91
C LYS A 238 -10.53 29.04 -16.53
N ASN A 239 -11.49 29.94 -16.72
CA ASN A 239 -12.80 29.63 -17.31
C ASN A 239 -12.76 29.21 -18.80
N SER A 240 -11.59 29.26 -19.45
CA SER A 240 -11.44 29.00 -20.89
C SER A 240 -11.29 27.52 -21.26
N SER A 241 -11.09 26.63 -20.28
CA SER A 241 -10.93 25.20 -20.52
C SER A 241 -11.52 24.40 -19.36
N ASP A 242 -11.79 23.12 -19.62
CA ASP A 242 -12.29 22.21 -18.60
C ASP A 242 -11.22 21.93 -17.55
N SER A 243 -11.67 21.62 -16.35
CA SER A 243 -10.83 21.32 -15.19
C SER A 243 -11.08 19.93 -14.62
N ILE A 244 -10.00 19.22 -14.27
CA ILE A 244 -10.05 17.90 -13.65
C ILE A 244 -9.17 17.89 -12.41
N ILE A 245 -9.70 17.40 -11.29
CA ILE A 245 -8.87 17.05 -10.13
C ILE A 245 -8.71 15.53 -10.02
N PHE A 246 -7.48 15.07 -9.84
CA PHE A 246 -7.12 13.68 -9.66
C PHE A 246 -6.78 13.41 -8.20
N GLY A 247 -7.65 12.69 -7.49
CA GLY A 247 -7.39 12.16 -6.15
C GLY A 247 -6.81 10.76 -6.24
N ILE A 248 -5.51 10.63 -5.93
CA ILE A 248 -4.79 9.37 -5.99
C ILE A 248 -4.45 8.93 -4.57
N LYS A 249 -5.06 7.85 -4.09
CA LYS A 249 -4.66 7.28 -2.80
C LYS A 249 -3.26 6.68 -2.95
N SER A 250 -2.36 7.03 -2.04
CA SER A 250 -0.99 6.52 -2.04
C SER A 250 -0.55 6.22 -0.60
N MET A 251 0.59 5.56 -0.44
CA MET A 251 1.21 5.27 0.85
C MET A 251 2.45 6.15 1.07
N PRO A 252 2.85 6.47 2.31
CA PRO A 252 4.02 7.30 2.56
C PRO A 252 5.26 6.87 1.78
N GLU A 253 5.56 5.57 1.79
CA GLU A 253 6.72 4.94 1.14
C GLU A 253 6.65 4.90 -0.40
N SER A 254 5.47 5.14 -1.00
CA SER A 254 5.22 5.01 -2.44
C SER A 254 5.71 6.20 -3.28
N LEU A 255 6.78 6.89 -2.88
CA LEU A 255 7.33 8.04 -3.61
C LEU A 255 7.58 7.73 -5.10
N SER A 256 8.16 6.55 -5.40
CA SER A 256 8.45 6.15 -6.78
C SER A 256 7.19 5.98 -7.65
N PHE A 257 6.06 5.58 -7.05
CA PHE A 257 4.79 5.47 -7.78
C PHE A 257 4.24 6.87 -8.07
N ARG A 258 4.29 7.78 -7.09
CA ARG A 258 3.87 9.17 -7.28
C ARG A 258 4.69 9.87 -8.36
N ASP A 259 6.02 9.73 -8.34
CA ASP A 259 6.91 10.29 -9.36
C ASP A 259 6.60 9.71 -10.74
N ALA A 260 6.42 8.39 -10.85
CA ALA A 260 6.04 7.77 -12.12
C ALA A 260 4.69 8.30 -12.64
N ILE A 261 3.71 8.53 -11.77
CA ILE A 261 2.41 9.10 -12.16
C ILE A 261 2.56 10.55 -12.67
N ARG A 262 3.32 11.39 -11.96
CA ARG A 262 3.64 12.77 -12.35
C ARG A 262 4.33 12.83 -13.72
N ASP A 263 5.30 11.94 -13.94
CA ASP A 263 6.12 11.91 -15.16
C ASP A 263 5.40 11.29 -16.36
N THR A 264 4.26 10.61 -16.14
CA THR A 264 3.55 9.87 -17.19
C THR A 264 2.13 10.40 -17.42
N TRP A 265 1.12 9.71 -16.91
CA TRP A 265 -0.27 9.94 -17.30
C TRP A 265 -0.93 11.12 -16.58
N LEU A 266 -0.29 11.71 -15.56
CA LEU A 266 -0.66 13.00 -14.95
C LEU A 266 0.35 14.11 -15.23
N ASN A 267 1.11 14.01 -16.32
CA ASN A 267 1.97 15.09 -16.78
C ASN A 267 1.15 16.32 -17.20
N TYR A 268 1.45 17.49 -16.63
CA TYR A 268 0.68 18.72 -16.88
C TYR A 268 0.71 19.19 -18.34
N GLU A 269 1.82 19.02 -19.06
CA GLU A 269 1.96 19.44 -20.46
C GLU A 269 1.05 18.60 -21.37
N LEU A 270 1.00 17.28 -21.12
CA LEU A 270 0.11 16.36 -21.83
C LEU A 270 -1.37 16.76 -21.72
N TRP A 271 -1.82 17.14 -20.52
CA TRP A 271 -3.21 17.56 -20.31
C TRP A 271 -3.51 18.94 -20.87
N ASN A 272 -2.52 19.84 -20.86
CA ASN A 272 -2.63 21.15 -21.51
C ASN A 272 -2.82 21.01 -23.03
N ASP A 273 -2.13 20.05 -23.68
CA ASP A 273 -2.32 19.74 -25.10
C ASP A 273 -3.72 19.22 -25.43
N PHE A 274 -4.39 18.58 -24.46
CA PHE A 274 -5.79 18.18 -24.56
C PHE A 274 -6.78 19.29 -24.20
N ASN A 275 -6.31 20.51 -23.90
CA ASN A 275 -7.12 21.63 -23.42
C ASN A 275 -7.86 21.32 -22.11
N PHE A 276 -7.18 20.65 -21.17
CA PHE A 276 -7.64 20.42 -19.81
C PHE A 276 -6.66 21.02 -18.80
N GLN A 277 -7.19 21.70 -17.79
CA GLN A 277 -6.43 22.08 -16.61
C GLN A 277 -6.57 21.00 -15.57
N ILE A 278 -5.45 20.52 -15.03
CA ILE A 278 -5.48 19.45 -14.03
C ILE A 278 -4.91 19.91 -12.70
N LYS A 279 -5.38 19.30 -11.60
CA LYS A 279 -4.68 19.30 -10.31
C LYS A 279 -4.55 17.86 -9.81
N VAL A 280 -3.36 17.48 -9.40
CA VAL A 280 -3.11 16.17 -8.79
C VAL A 280 -3.10 16.32 -7.28
N VAL A 281 -3.70 15.37 -6.57
CA VAL A 281 -3.69 15.28 -5.11
C VAL A 281 -3.44 13.84 -4.69
N PHE A 282 -2.25 13.57 -4.15
CA PHE A 282 -1.92 12.32 -3.50
C PHE A 282 -2.40 12.33 -2.05
N ILE A 283 -3.23 11.35 -1.68
CA ILE A 283 -3.88 11.27 -0.37
C ILE A 283 -3.18 10.21 0.48
N ILE A 284 -2.56 10.64 1.58
CA ILE A 284 -1.60 9.85 2.34
C ILE A 284 -1.87 10.00 3.85
N GLY A 285 -1.82 8.91 4.61
CA GLY A 285 -1.81 8.89 6.08
C GLY A 285 -0.37 8.89 6.63
N GLN A 286 -0.18 8.40 7.85
CA GLN A 286 1.13 8.29 8.51
C GLN A 286 1.56 6.83 8.65
N ASP A 287 2.86 6.56 8.61
CA ASP A 287 3.45 5.25 8.97
C ASP A 287 4.44 5.37 10.15
N GLY A 288 4.62 6.59 10.68
CA GLY A 288 5.55 6.93 11.76
C GLY A 288 7.04 6.80 11.40
N LYS A 289 7.38 6.51 10.14
CA LYS A 289 8.75 6.17 9.72
C LYS A 289 9.20 6.94 8.49
N THR A 290 8.31 7.17 7.54
CA THR A 290 8.62 7.81 6.27
C THR A 290 8.57 9.33 6.41
N ASN A 291 9.66 10.00 6.02
CA ASN A 291 9.74 11.44 6.03
C ASN A 291 9.27 12.03 4.68
N LEU A 292 8.12 12.70 4.68
CA LEU A 292 7.54 13.35 3.49
C LEU A 292 7.96 14.82 3.32
N THR A 293 8.78 15.36 4.23
CA THR A 293 9.08 16.80 4.30
C THR A 293 9.66 17.37 3.01
N ASP A 294 10.61 16.65 2.38
CA ASP A 294 11.26 17.14 1.16
C ASP A 294 10.32 17.08 -0.04
N GLU A 295 9.52 16.02 -0.15
CA GLU A 295 8.50 15.92 -1.21
C GLU A 295 7.45 17.02 -1.09
N MET A 296 6.96 17.29 0.13
CA MET A 296 6.01 18.36 0.40
C MET A 296 6.55 19.77 0.09
N LYS A 297 7.86 19.98 0.21
CA LYS A 297 8.49 21.26 -0.15
C LYS A 297 8.59 21.45 -1.66
N ILE A 298 8.78 20.35 -2.39
CA ILE A 298 8.99 20.37 -3.84
C ILE A 298 7.64 20.38 -4.58
N ASN A 299 6.66 19.63 -4.09
CA ASN A 299 5.39 19.41 -4.77
C ASN A 299 4.20 19.92 -3.93
N ASP A 300 3.32 20.70 -4.57
CA ASP A 300 2.05 21.15 -4.00
C ASP A 300 0.89 20.18 -4.34
N ASP A 301 1.11 18.89 -4.11
CA ASP A 301 0.16 17.83 -4.45
C ASP A 301 -0.06 16.78 -3.35
N LEU A 302 0.47 16.97 -2.14
CA LEU A 302 0.29 16.04 -1.01
C LEU A 302 -0.81 16.51 -0.04
N LEU A 303 -1.87 15.69 0.10
CA LEU A 303 -2.85 15.77 1.19
C LEU A 303 -2.49 14.74 2.26
N VAL A 304 -1.84 15.19 3.33
CA VAL A 304 -1.31 14.34 4.40
C VAL A 304 -2.22 14.39 5.62
N LEU A 305 -2.68 13.22 6.07
CA LEU A 305 -3.68 13.03 7.11
C LEU A 305 -3.04 12.49 8.39
N ASP A 306 -3.52 12.96 9.54
CA ASP A 306 -3.03 12.60 10.87
C ASP A 306 -3.71 11.32 11.40
N PHE A 307 -3.46 10.20 10.73
CA PHE A 307 -3.83 8.87 11.21
C PHE A 307 -2.88 7.81 10.65
N GLU A 308 -2.72 6.69 11.37
CA GLU A 308 -1.91 5.57 10.90
C GLU A 308 -2.54 4.87 9.69
N GLU A 309 -1.73 4.64 8.65
CA GLU A 309 -2.12 3.96 7.43
C GLU A 309 -2.66 2.55 7.70
N SER A 310 -3.80 2.27 7.10
CA SER A 310 -4.46 0.97 7.17
C SER A 310 -5.41 0.83 6.02
N HIS A 311 -5.53 -0.39 5.49
CA HIS A 311 -6.53 -0.71 4.48
C HIS A 311 -7.96 -0.37 4.94
N TYR A 312 -8.25 -0.52 6.24
CA TYR A 312 -9.56 -0.19 6.80
C TYR A 312 -9.80 1.32 6.98
N ASN A 313 -8.73 2.13 6.96
CA ASN A 313 -8.80 3.60 7.07
C ASN A 313 -8.89 4.30 5.71
N LEU A 314 -8.91 3.57 4.60
CA LEU A 314 -9.12 4.14 3.25
C LEU A 314 -10.38 5.04 3.13
N PRO A 315 -11.54 4.76 3.77
CA PRO A 315 -12.70 5.65 3.72
C PRO A 315 -12.38 7.07 4.24
N TYR A 316 -11.45 7.21 5.18
CA TYR A 316 -11.02 8.52 5.69
C TYR A 316 -10.19 9.30 4.69
N LYS A 317 -9.44 8.62 3.81
CA LYS A 317 -8.77 9.26 2.67
C LYS A 317 -9.79 9.83 1.70
N ASP A 318 -10.80 9.03 1.35
CA ASP A 318 -11.88 9.48 0.46
C ASP A 318 -12.66 10.66 1.09
N MET A 319 -12.99 10.58 2.37
CA MET A 319 -13.65 11.67 3.10
C MET A 319 -12.80 12.95 3.08
N ALA A 320 -11.50 12.85 3.35
CA ALA A 320 -10.60 14.00 3.35
C ALA A 320 -10.47 14.63 1.96
N PHE A 321 -10.42 13.81 0.92
CA PHE A 321 -10.37 14.29 -0.46
C PHE A 321 -11.67 14.98 -0.88
N LEU A 322 -12.82 14.41 -0.52
CA LEU A 322 -14.13 15.04 -0.75
C LEU A 322 -14.25 16.40 -0.05
N ARG A 323 -13.78 16.50 1.22
CA ARG A 323 -13.70 17.78 1.95
C ARG A 323 -12.76 18.76 1.25
N PHE A 324 -11.59 18.31 0.83
CA PHE A 324 -10.64 19.15 0.07
C PHE A 324 -11.29 19.71 -1.20
N ILE A 325 -12.02 18.89 -1.96
CA ILE A 325 -12.75 19.36 -3.15
C ILE A 325 -13.76 20.44 -2.78
N ASN A 326 -14.59 20.19 -1.77
CA ASN A 326 -15.63 21.11 -1.35
C ASN A 326 -15.07 22.47 -0.87
N ASP A 327 -13.97 22.44 -0.12
CA ASP A 327 -13.44 23.63 0.56
C ASP A 327 -12.45 24.41 -0.29
N LYS A 328 -11.67 23.72 -1.12
CA LYS A 328 -10.53 24.31 -1.86
C LYS A 328 -10.67 24.25 -3.37
N CYS A 329 -11.55 23.42 -3.91
CA CYS A 329 -11.68 23.19 -5.34
C CYS A 329 -13.14 23.12 -5.81
N SER A 330 -14.00 23.97 -5.23
CA SER A 330 -15.45 23.92 -5.45
C SER A 330 -15.88 24.24 -6.87
N ASN A 331 -15.02 24.74 -7.75
CA ASN A 331 -15.41 25.10 -9.13
C ASN A 331 -14.82 24.15 -10.18
N VAL A 332 -14.32 22.98 -9.77
CA VAL A 332 -13.82 21.97 -10.70
C VAL A 332 -14.96 21.35 -11.51
N ASP A 333 -14.71 21.04 -12.78
CA ASP A 333 -15.72 20.43 -13.66
C ASP A 333 -15.83 18.92 -13.42
N PHE A 334 -14.68 18.24 -13.25
CA PHE A 334 -14.60 16.80 -13.06
C PHE A 334 -13.64 16.38 -11.96
N VAL A 335 -13.95 15.27 -11.32
CA VAL A 335 -13.13 14.66 -10.27
C VAL A 335 -12.87 13.22 -10.65
N PHE A 336 -11.61 12.83 -10.75
CA PHE A 336 -11.20 11.45 -10.88
C PHE A 336 -10.60 10.96 -9.56
N LYS A 337 -11.04 9.79 -9.09
CA LYS A 337 -10.42 9.07 -7.97
C LYS A 337 -9.78 7.78 -8.48
N GLY A 338 -8.58 7.46 -8.00
CA GLY A 338 -7.89 6.21 -8.30
C GLY A 338 -6.88 5.82 -7.21
N ASP A 339 -6.20 4.71 -7.45
CA ASP A 339 -5.11 4.20 -6.60
C ASP A 339 -3.76 4.49 -7.28
N ASP A 340 -2.64 4.42 -6.56
CA ASP A 340 -1.31 4.72 -7.12
C ASP A 340 -0.70 3.58 -7.96
N ASP A 341 -1.36 2.43 -8.02
CA ASP A 341 -0.95 1.23 -8.76
C ASP A 341 -1.70 1.01 -10.08
N ILE A 342 -2.42 2.04 -10.57
CA ILE A 342 -3.12 2.00 -11.86
C ILE A 342 -2.39 2.73 -12.99
N LEU A 343 -2.75 2.40 -14.22
CA LEU A 343 -2.43 3.19 -15.41
C LEU A 343 -3.72 3.72 -16.03
N LEU A 344 -3.85 5.05 -16.07
CA LEU A 344 -4.90 5.74 -16.81
C LEU A 344 -4.40 6.08 -18.23
N ILE A 345 -5.26 5.91 -19.23
CA ILE A 345 -5.02 6.41 -20.58
C ILE A 345 -5.81 7.72 -20.76
N PRO A 346 -5.17 8.91 -20.81
CA PRO A 346 -5.87 10.20 -20.85
C PRO A 346 -6.92 10.32 -21.96
N GLN A 347 -6.63 9.81 -23.15
CA GLN A 347 -7.57 9.86 -24.28
C GLN A 347 -8.87 9.11 -24.01
N ASN A 348 -8.79 8.00 -23.27
CA ASN A 348 -9.99 7.25 -22.87
C ASN A 348 -10.81 8.07 -21.85
N LEU A 349 -10.15 8.71 -20.89
CA LEU A 349 -10.83 9.53 -19.89
C LEU A 349 -11.55 10.73 -20.54
N ILE A 350 -10.90 11.41 -21.48
CA ILE A 350 -11.48 12.55 -22.23
C ILE A 350 -12.73 12.12 -23.00
N LYS A 351 -12.72 10.92 -23.59
CA LYS A 351 -13.89 10.35 -24.27
C LYS A 351 -15.05 10.11 -23.30
N GLU A 352 -14.77 9.64 -22.08
CA GLU A 352 -15.81 9.48 -21.05
C GLU A 352 -16.33 10.83 -20.55
N ILE A 353 -15.45 11.82 -20.33
CA ILE A 353 -15.85 13.19 -19.99
C ILE A 353 -16.80 13.76 -21.05
N SER A 354 -16.52 13.52 -22.33
CA SER A 354 -17.37 13.96 -23.44
C SER A 354 -18.78 13.34 -23.37
N ARG A 355 -18.88 12.07 -22.94
CA ARG A 355 -20.17 11.40 -22.71
C ARG A 355 -20.92 11.96 -21.51
N VAL A 356 -20.22 12.23 -20.41
CA VAL A 356 -20.81 12.90 -19.23
C VAL A 356 -21.40 14.24 -19.64
N LYS A 357 -20.64 15.07 -20.37
CA LYS A 357 -21.09 16.37 -20.86
C LYS A 357 -22.29 16.30 -21.80
N SER A 358 -22.38 15.26 -22.61
CA SER A 358 -23.50 15.07 -23.55
C SER A 358 -24.80 14.60 -22.87
N SER A 359 -24.81 14.38 -21.55
CA SER A 359 -25.98 13.86 -20.84
C SER A 359 -26.20 14.57 -19.51
N ASP A 360 -27.33 15.27 -19.38
CA ASP A 360 -27.74 15.93 -18.14
C ASP A 360 -28.06 14.97 -16.97
N SER A 361 -28.00 13.65 -17.21
CA SER A 361 -28.35 12.62 -16.23
C SER A 361 -27.19 11.76 -15.76
N ILE A 362 -25.98 11.94 -16.32
CA ILE A 362 -24.80 11.16 -15.93
C ILE A 362 -23.96 12.02 -14.99
N GLU A 363 -23.92 11.65 -13.72
CA GLU A 363 -23.13 12.38 -12.71
C GLU A 363 -21.82 11.67 -12.35
N ALA A 364 -21.71 10.37 -12.64
CA ALA A 364 -20.55 9.54 -12.34
C ALA A 364 -20.41 8.39 -13.34
N ILE A 365 -19.16 7.97 -13.56
CA ILE A 365 -18.75 6.88 -14.45
C ILE A 365 -17.63 6.07 -13.77
N GLY A 366 -17.73 4.75 -13.78
CA GLY A 366 -16.71 3.85 -13.27
C GLY A 366 -17.13 2.39 -13.42
N CYS A 367 -16.23 1.47 -13.10
CA CYS A 367 -16.52 0.04 -13.13
C CYS A 367 -17.52 -0.33 -12.04
N LYS A 368 -18.76 -0.69 -12.42
CA LYS A 368 -19.78 -1.10 -11.45
C LYS A 368 -19.43 -2.42 -10.80
N LYS A 369 -19.55 -2.47 -9.49
CA LYS A 369 -19.76 -3.70 -8.73
C LYS A 369 -21.24 -3.80 -8.38
N GLU A 370 -21.87 -4.85 -8.87
CA GLU A 370 -23.25 -5.16 -8.49
C GLU A 370 -23.32 -5.54 -7.00
N PRO A 371 -24.49 -5.40 -6.35
CA PRO A 371 -24.69 -5.79 -4.96
C PRO A 371 -24.20 -7.23 -4.69
N GLU A 372 -23.12 -7.34 -3.92
CA GLU A 372 -22.48 -8.61 -3.55
C GLU A 372 -22.58 -8.86 -2.05
N GLU A 373 -22.38 -10.12 -1.65
CA GLU A 373 -22.45 -10.51 -0.24
C GLU A 373 -21.31 -9.91 0.57
N VAL A 374 -21.64 -9.42 1.76
CA VAL A 374 -20.64 -8.94 2.71
C VAL A 374 -19.80 -10.12 3.18
N ALA A 375 -18.47 -10.00 3.09
CA ALA A 375 -17.58 -11.09 3.51
C ALA A 375 -17.68 -11.31 5.03
N ARG A 376 -18.38 -12.39 5.42
CA ARG A 376 -18.54 -12.80 6.83
C ARG A 376 -17.53 -13.85 7.29
N ASN A 377 -16.69 -14.36 6.38
CA ASN A 377 -15.65 -15.30 6.75
C ASN A 377 -14.45 -14.55 7.34
N PRO A 378 -14.07 -14.79 8.61
CA PRO A 378 -12.96 -14.08 9.28
C PRO A 378 -11.58 -14.33 8.66
N LYS A 379 -11.45 -15.27 7.73
CA LYS A 379 -10.20 -15.52 6.97
C LYS A 379 -10.07 -14.60 5.75
N ASN A 380 -11.16 -13.96 5.33
CA ASN A 380 -11.15 -13.07 4.18
C ASN A 380 -10.58 -11.71 4.57
N LYS A 381 -9.62 -11.18 3.81
CA LYS A 381 -9.02 -9.86 4.07
C LYS A 381 -10.06 -8.71 4.10
N TYR A 382 -11.20 -8.87 3.45
CA TYR A 382 -12.31 -7.92 3.43
C TYR A 382 -13.41 -8.28 4.46
N PHE A 383 -13.09 -9.07 5.49
CA PHE A 383 -14.04 -9.47 6.53
C PHE A 383 -14.66 -8.26 7.22
N ILE A 384 -15.99 -8.25 7.31
CA ILE A 384 -16.76 -7.25 8.06
C ILE A 384 -17.77 -7.99 8.96
N PRO A 385 -17.73 -7.83 10.29
CA PRO A 385 -18.66 -8.48 11.19
C PRO A 385 -20.05 -7.83 11.16
N ASN A 386 -21.07 -8.60 11.56
CA ASN A 386 -22.46 -8.10 11.64
C ASN A 386 -22.62 -6.90 12.58
N GLN A 387 -21.77 -6.81 13.61
CA GLN A 387 -21.75 -5.67 14.54
C GLN A 387 -21.41 -4.35 13.83
N MET A 388 -20.53 -4.37 12.83
CA MET A 388 -20.14 -3.17 12.06
C MET A 388 -21.13 -2.84 10.93
N TYR A 389 -21.62 -3.86 10.23
CA TYR A 389 -22.54 -3.69 9.12
C TYR A 389 -23.52 -4.85 9.09
N ARG A 390 -24.81 -4.57 9.30
CA ARG A 390 -25.85 -5.61 9.50
C ARG A 390 -26.45 -6.15 8.21
N GLU A 391 -26.39 -5.40 7.12
CA GLU A 391 -26.96 -5.82 5.85
C GLU A 391 -26.20 -7.01 5.27
N GLN A 392 -26.89 -7.89 4.56
CA GLN A 392 -26.25 -9.08 3.96
C GLN A 392 -25.45 -8.75 2.70
N LYS A 393 -25.77 -7.63 2.03
CA LYS A 393 -25.15 -7.22 0.78
C LYS A 393 -24.67 -5.77 0.83
N TRP A 394 -23.62 -5.48 0.07
CA TRP A 394 -23.23 -4.12 -0.25
C TRP A 394 -24.22 -3.50 -1.25
N GLN A 395 -24.35 -2.18 -1.21
CA GLN A 395 -25.02 -1.44 -2.28
C GLN A 395 -24.18 -1.52 -3.56
N ALA A 396 -24.75 -1.16 -4.72
CA ALA A 396 -23.92 -1.02 -5.91
C ALA A 396 -22.86 0.07 -5.70
N TYR A 397 -21.62 -0.21 -6.09
CA TYR A 397 -20.49 0.68 -5.84
C TYR A 397 -19.50 0.69 -7.02
N PHE A 398 -18.57 1.65 -7.03
CA PHE A 398 -17.49 1.68 -8.02
C PHE A 398 -16.30 0.85 -7.55
N SER A 399 -15.77 -0.02 -8.40
CA SER A 399 -14.54 -0.77 -8.09
C SER A 399 -13.38 0.20 -7.81
N GLY A 400 -12.55 -0.13 -6.83
CA GLY A 400 -11.51 0.79 -6.31
C GLY A 400 -10.43 1.25 -7.26
N ALA A 401 -10.24 0.56 -8.39
CA ALA A 401 -9.31 0.97 -9.44
C ALA A 401 -9.53 2.43 -9.86
N GLY A 402 -10.78 2.88 -10.02
CA GLY A 402 -11.07 4.28 -10.20
C GLY A 402 -12.44 4.60 -10.78
N TYR A 403 -12.85 5.85 -10.57
CA TYR A 403 -14.09 6.41 -11.10
C TYR A 403 -13.95 7.92 -11.35
N LEU A 404 -14.79 8.42 -12.26
CA LEU A 404 -14.94 9.82 -12.63
C LEU A 404 -16.30 10.32 -12.13
N THR A 405 -16.35 11.54 -11.63
CA THR A 405 -17.60 12.24 -11.30
C THR A 405 -17.58 13.67 -11.84
N THR A 406 -18.75 14.29 -11.94
CA THR A 406 -18.84 15.74 -12.08
C THR A 406 -18.44 16.41 -10.76
N GLY A 407 -17.90 17.63 -10.82
CA GLY A 407 -17.55 18.38 -9.61
C GLY A 407 -18.75 18.66 -8.70
N ASN A 408 -19.94 18.87 -9.27
CA ASN A 408 -21.16 19.04 -8.48
C ASN A 408 -21.54 17.76 -7.71
N PHE A 409 -21.44 16.60 -8.35
CA PHE A 409 -21.70 15.33 -7.68
C PHE A 409 -20.71 15.06 -6.54
N SER A 410 -19.43 15.40 -6.73
CA SER A 410 -18.42 15.31 -5.66
C SER A 410 -18.73 16.21 -4.46
N LYS A 411 -19.33 17.40 -4.65
CA LYS A 411 -19.77 18.24 -3.51
C LYS A 411 -20.94 17.62 -2.76
N GLU A 412 -21.87 17.01 -3.49
CA GLU A 412 -22.99 16.29 -2.86
C GLU A 412 -22.48 15.09 -2.05
N LEU A 413 -21.52 14.34 -2.60
CA LEU A 413 -20.80 13.29 -1.88
C LEU A 413 -20.11 13.82 -0.63
N ALA A 414 -19.42 14.96 -0.69
CA ALA A 414 -18.77 15.56 0.48
C ALA A 414 -19.77 15.88 1.59
N LYS A 415 -20.92 16.48 1.26
CA LYS A 415 -22.00 16.75 2.23
C LYS A 415 -22.58 15.47 2.82
N MET A 416 -22.77 14.44 2.01
CA MET A 416 -23.31 13.15 2.46
C MET A 416 -22.31 12.38 3.33
N ALA A 417 -21.01 12.50 3.03
CA ALA A 417 -19.91 11.92 3.80
C ALA A 417 -19.91 12.45 5.23
N ASP A 418 -20.05 13.76 5.44
CA ASP A 418 -20.09 14.38 6.77
C ASP A 418 -21.28 13.92 7.62
N GLN A 419 -22.34 13.41 6.99
CA GLN A 419 -23.58 12.94 7.65
C GLN A 419 -23.65 11.42 7.80
N THR A 420 -22.65 10.68 7.31
CA THR A 420 -22.67 9.22 7.24
C THR A 420 -21.47 8.61 7.93
N LYS A 421 -21.72 7.78 8.95
CA LYS A 421 -20.67 6.99 9.60
C LYS A 421 -19.87 6.18 8.57
N ALA A 422 -18.55 6.15 8.71
CA ALA A 422 -17.67 5.37 7.84
C ALA A 422 -17.84 3.87 8.08
N VAL A 423 -17.71 3.07 7.02
CA VAL A 423 -17.55 1.61 7.11
C VAL A 423 -16.15 1.25 6.60
N PRO A 424 -15.51 0.19 7.12
CA PRO A 424 -14.09 -0.10 6.85
C PRO A 424 -13.85 -0.75 5.48
N LEU A 425 -14.46 -0.20 4.42
CA LEU A 425 -14.20 -0.49 3.01
C LEU A 425 -14.64 0.75 2.23
N ASP A 426 -13.69 1.46 1.64
CA ASP A 426 -13.89 2.78 1.03
C ASP A 426 -14.82 2.73 -0.19
N ASP A 427 -14.58 1.80 -1.11
CA ASP A 427 -15.42 1.63 -2.29
C ASP A 427 -16.89 1.34 -1.91
N CYS A 428 -17.08 0.44 -0.95
CA CYS A 428 -18.40 0.09 -0.42
C CYS A 428 -19.04 1.28 0.29
N TRP A 429 -18.27 2.06 1.04
CA TRP A 429 -18.73 3.27 1.72
C TRP A 429 -19.20 4.33 0.72
N ILE A 430 -18.45 4.58 -0.35
CA ILE A 430 -18.89 5.45 -1.46
C ILE A 430 -20.22 4.96 -2.04
N GLY A 431 -20.38 3.65 -2.25
CA GLY A 431 -21.65 3.06 -2.66
C GLY A 431 -22.81 3.36 -1.71
N ILE A 432 -22.58 3.32 -0.40
CA ILE A 432 -23.58 3.72 0.62
C ILE A 432 -23.94 5.21 0.48
N LEU A 433 -22.96 6.10 0.30
CA LEU A 433 -23.21 7.53 0.11
C LEU A 433 -24.08 7.77 -1.13
N ILE A 434 -23.71 7.15 -2.26
CA ILE A 434 -24.44 7.24 -3.52
C ILE A 434 -25.89 6.79 -3.34
N ASN A 435 -26.10 5.64 -2.70
CA ASN A 435 -27.43 5.09 -2.46
C ASN A 435 -28.28 6.02 -1.58
N LYS A 436 -27.71 6.62 -0.53
CA LYS A 436 -28.42 7.56 0.35
C LYS A 436 -28.88 8.84 -0.35
N MET A 437 -28.12 9.32 -1.34
CA MET A 437 -28.50 10.51 -2.10
C MET A 437 -29.68 10.25 -3.06
N ASN A 438 -30.06 8.98 -3.29
CA ASN A 438 -31.08 8.57 -4.25
C ASN A 438 -30.85 9.18 -5.66
N LYS A 439 -29.58 9.42 -6.02
CA LYS A 439 -29.18 10.01 -7.29
C LYS A 439 -29.00 8.93 -8.34
N ARG A 440 -29.35 9.25 -9.60
CA ARG A 440 -29.15 8.33 -10.72
C ARG A 440 -27.68 8.34 -11.13
N CYS A 441 -26.89 7.45 -10.54
CA CYS A 441 -25.56 7.18 -11.07
C CYS A 441 -25.70 6.28 -12.30
N LYS A 442 -25.10 6.69 -13.43
CA LYS A 442 -24.90 5.77 -14.54
C LYS A 442 -23.67 4.94 -14.25
N PHE A 443 -23.90 3.86 -13.53
CA PHE A 443 -22.93 2.80 -13.43
C PHE A 443 -22.69 2.23 -14.84
N LEU A 444 -21.44 2.27 -15.33
CA LEU A 444 -21.10 1.48 -16.50
C LEU A 444 -21.08 0.02 -16.04
N ILE A 445 -22.13 -0.71 -16.41
CA ILE A 445 -22.12 -2.17 -16.40
C ILE A 445 -21.16 -2.54 -17.53
N ILE A 446 -20.05 -3.20 -17.18
CA ILE A 446 -19.10 -3.75 -18.14
C ILE A 446 -19.65 -5.07 -18.67
#